data_AF-A0A2V6EZD5-F1
#
_entry.id   AF-A0A2V6EZD5-F1
#
_cell.length_a   1.000
_cell.length_b   1.000
_cell.length_c   1.000
_cell.angle_alpha   90.00
_cell.angle_beta   90.00
_cell.angle_gamma   90.00
#
_symmetry.space_group_name_H-M   'P 1'
#
loop_
_entity.id
_entity.type
_entity.pdbx_description
1 polymer ?
#
loop_
_entity_poly.entity_id
_entity_poly.type
_entity_poly.pdbx_seq_one_letter_code
_entity_poly.pdbx_strand_id
1 'polypeptide(L)'
;SLVGDARKLDTFTDKSVDVVFSNSVIEHLGTYENQRRMANEVRRVGKRYFIQTPNFFFPIEPHFIFPFFHWLPLSARLMLISRFSLGYIGRKQSREQAMRTLGEFRLLKKNEVKALFPDASIYSERVFGLTKSYIAVKP
;
A
#
# COMPACT_ATOMS: atom_id res chain seq x y z
N SER A 1 11.79 14.93 14.53
CA SER A 1 10.92 14.31 13.52
C SER A 1 9.68 15.18 13.34
N LEU A 2 9.06 15.18 12.16
CA LEU A 2 7.76 15.82 11.91
C LEU A 2 6.68 14.74 11.89
N VAL A 3 5.52 15.00 12.49
CA VAL A 3 4.32 14.16 12.34
C VAL A 3 3.47 14.76 11.24
N GLY A 4 3.01 13.95 10.28
CA GLY A 4 2.21 14.43 9.16
C GLY A 4 1.40 13.32 8.49
N ASP A 5 0.47 13.73 7.63
CA ASP A 5 -0.33 12.85 6.80
C ASP A 5 0.25 12.83 5.38
N ALA A 6 0.66 11.65 4.89
CA ALA A 6 1.24 11.51 3.56
C ALA A 6 0.28 11.94 2.43
N ARG A 7 -1.02 12.05 2.71
CA ARG A 7 -2.05 12.53 1.77
C ARG A 7 -2.11 14.06 1.70
N LYS A 8 -1.44 14.76 2.61
CA LYS A 8 -1.47 16.22 2.76
C LYS A 8 -0.19 16.74 3.43
N LEU A 9 0.83 17.04 2.63
CA LEU A 9 2.15 17.51 3.06
C LEU A 9 2.24 19.05 2.98
N ASP A 10 1.30 19.76 3.62
CA ASP A 10 1.19 21.23 3.54
C ASP A 10 2.45 21.98 4.00
N THR A 11 3.25 21.37 4.89
CA THR A 11 4.52 21.94 5.37
C THR A 11 5.60 21.98 4.29
N PHE A 12 5.46 21.20 3.22
CA PHE A 12 6.44 21.11 2.13
C PHE A 12 5.93 21.84 0.91
N THR A 13 6.73 22.79 0.43
CA THR A 13 6.50 23.43 -0.86
C THR A 13 6.90 22.52 -2.00
N ASP A 14 6.48 22.89 -3.21
CA ASP A 14 6.77 22.12 -4.41
C ASP A 14 8.28 21.97 -4.62
N LYS A 15 8.71 20.73 -4.88
CA LYS A 15 10.12 20.39 -5.11
C LYS A 15 11.09 20.78 -3.99
N SER A 16 10.60 20.96 -2.76
CA SER A 16 11.42 21.27 -1.60
C SER A 16 12.24 20.08 -1.09
N VAL A 17 11.86 18.85 -1.44
CA VAL A 17 12.52 17.62 -0.99
C VAL A 17 13.32 17.02 -2.14
N ASP A 18 14.61 16.78 -1.94
CA ASP A 18 15.47 16.17 -2.96
C ASP A 18 15.04 14.75 -3.31
N VAL A 19 14.71 13.92 -2.31
CA VAL A 19 14.28 12.53 -2.48
C VAL A 19 13.14 12.20 -1.53
N VAL A 20 12.03 11.69 -2.07
CA VAL A 20 10.95 11.10 -1.28
C VAL A 20 11.07 9.57 -1.33
N PHE A 21 11.20 8.94 -0.16
CA PHE A 21 11.26 7.49 -0.03
C PHE A 21 10.03 6.98 0.71
N SER A 22 9.36 5.95 0.15
CA SER A 22 8.27 5.25 0.83
C SER A 22 8.27 3.78 0.45
N ASN A 23 8.19 2.91 1.44
CA ASN A 23 8.23 1.46 1.25
C ASN A 23 7.06 0.82 2.00
N SER A 24 6.13 0.20 1.27
CA SER A 24 4.98 -0.50 1.84
C SER A 24 4.10 0.38 2.75
N VAL A 25 3.84 1.64 2.34
CA VAL A 25 2.97 2.57 3.08
C VAL A 25 1.67 2.84 2.33
N ILE A 26 1.73 2.99 1.00
CA ILE A 26 0.60 3.44 0.19
C ILE A 26 -0.59 2.47 0.25
N GLU A 27 -0.36 1.18 0.48
CA GLU A 27 -1.41 0.18 0.67
C GLU A 27 -2.21 0.37 1.96
N HIS A 28 -1.68 1.06 2.98
CA HIS A 28 -2.34 1.30 4.26
C HIS A 28 -3.32 2.48 4.24
N LEU A 29 -3.59 3.03 3.05
CA LEU A 29 -4.46 4.20 2.89
C LEU A 29 -5.92 3.84 2.66
N GLY A 30 -6.26 2.54 2.66
CA GLY A 30 -7.60 1.97 2.59
C GLY A 30 -8.36 2.15 1.26
N THR A 31 -8.20 3.29 0.59
CA THR A 31 -8.93 3.64 -0.63
C THR A 31 -8.00 4.12 -1.73
N TYR A 32 -8.38 3.88 -2.98
CA TYR A 32 -7.62 4.37 -4.13
C TYR A 32 -7.53 5.91 -4.14
N GLU A 33 -8.56 6.59 -3.65
CA GLU A 33 -8.56 8.06 -3.55
C GLU A 33 -7.47 8.57 -2.61
N ASN A 34 -7.32 7.94 -1.44
CA ASN A 34 -6.25 8.30 -0.52
C ASN A 34 -4.87 7.96 -1.08
N GLN A 35 -4.74 6.83 -1.78
CA GLN A 35 -3.52 6.44 -2.50
C GLN A 35 -3.14 7.47 -3.55
N ARG A 36 -4.13 8.00 -4.28
CA ARG A 36 -3.96 9.08 -5.25
C ARG A 36 -3.51 10.38 -4.61
N ARG A 37 -4.09 10.75 -3.46
CA ARG A 37 -3.65 11.94 -2.70
C ARG A 37 -2.20 11.83 -2.27
N MET A 38 -1.79 10.69 -1.71
CA MET A 38 -0.39 10.45 -1.36
C MET A 38 0.52 10.51 -2.60
N ALA A 39 0.15 9.85 -3.70
CA ALA A 39 0.94 9.87 -4.92
C ALA A 39 1.12 11.30 -5.47
N ASN A 40 0.07 12.11 -5.42
CA ASN A 40 0.12 13.52 -5.82
C ASN A 40 1.09 14.31 -4.93
N GLU A 41 1.03 14.13 -3.61
CA GLU A 41 1.92 14.82 -2.68
C GLU A 41 3.38 14.40 -2.86
N VAL A 42 3.65 13.10 -2.99
CA VAL A 42 4.99 12.58 -3.33
C VAL A 42 5.55 13.27 -4.58
N ARG A 43 4.74 13.33 -5.64
CA ARG A 43 5.13 13.94 -6.92
C ARG A 43 5.28 15.46 -6.83
N ARG A 44 4.48 16.13 -6.00
CA ARG A 44 4.51 17.59 -5.82
C ARG A 44 5.77 18.02 -5.06
N VAL A 45 6.01 17.42 -3.88
CA VAL A 45 7.09 17.85 -2.97
C VAL A 45 8.47 17.32 -3.38
N GLY A 46 8.52 16.15 -4.02
CA GLY A 46 9.76 15.47 -4.38
C GLY A 46 10.33 15.89 -5.73
N LYS A 47 11.63 16.19 -5.79
CA LYS A 47 12.39 16.24 -7.04
C LYS A 47 12.51 14.83 -7.63
N ARG A 48 12.89 13.87 -6.77
CA ARG A 48 13.05 12.44 -7.03
C ARG A 48 12.20 11.62 -6.08
N TYR A 49 11.85 10.39 -6.44
CA TYR A 49 11.18 9.50 -5.49
C TYR A 49 11.40 8.02 -5.75
N PHE A 50 11.27 7.24 -4.68
CA PHE A 50 11.21 5.79 -4.66
C PHE A 50 9.97 5.38 -3.88
N ILE A 51 9.01 4.75 -4.54
CA ILE A 51 7.76 4.27 -3.92
C ILE A 51 7.63 2.78 -4.20
N GLN A 52 7.63 1.96 -3.16
CA GLN A 52 7.40 0.52 -3.25
C GLN A 52 6.04 0.15 -2.65
N THR A 53 5.33 -0.78 -3.29
CA THR A 53 4.05 -1.30 -2.80
C THR A 53 3.85 -2.77 -3.19
N PRO A 54 3.22 -3.60 -2.33
CA PRO A 54 2.93 -4.99 -2.66
C PRO A 54 1.97 -5.12 -3.85
N ASN A 55 2.16 -6.18 -4.63
CA ASN A 55 1.33 -6.47 -5.80
C ASN A 55 0.06 -7.21 -5.41
N PHE A 56 -1.11 -6.69 -5.81
CA PHE A 56 -2.41 -7.38 -5.68
C PHE A 56 -2.42 -8.79 -6.29
N PHE A 57 -1.57 -9.09 -7.27
CA PHE A 57 -1.51 -10.41 -7.89
C PHE A 57 -0.56 -11.41 -7.22
N PHE A 58 0.14 -11.02 -6.15
CA PHE A 58 1.01 -11.96 -5.44
C PHE A 58 0.17 -12.85 -4.51
N PRO A 59 0.36 -14.19 -4.50
CA PRO A 59 -0.55 -15.11 -3.84
C PRO A 59 -0.50 -15.05 -2.31
N ILE A 60 0.52 -14.42 -1.70
CA ILE A 60 0.62 -14.29 -0.23
C ILE A 60 0.32 -12.84 0.15
N GLU A 61 -0.69 -12.66 0.98
CA GLU A 61 -1.03 -11.33 1.49
C GLU A 61 0.01 -10.90 2.57
N PRO A 62 0.63 -9.71 2.43
CA PRO A 62 1.79 -9.32 3.24
C PRO A 62 1.51 -8.99 4.71
N HIS A 63 0.28 -8.68 5.09
CA HIS A 63 -0.10 -8.33 6.47
C HIS A 63 -0.56 -9.56 7.26
N PHE A 64 -1.36 -10.41 6.61
CA PHE A 64 -1.92 -11.62 7.21
C PHE A 64 -1.00 -12.84 7.05
N ILE A 65 0.01 -12.77 6.16
CA ILE A 65 0.90 -13.88 5.79
C ILE A 65 0.08 -15.14 5.46
N PHE A 66 -1.01 -14.92 4.72
CA PHE A 66 -2.00 -15.95 4.44
C PHE A 66 -2.25 -16.03 2.93
N PRO A 67 -2.29 -17.23 2.35
CA PRO A 67 -2.46 -17.41 0.92
C PRO A 67 -3.84 -16.89 0.48
N PHE A 68 -3.86 -16.15 -0.63
CA PHE A 68 -5.05 -15.69 -1.35
C PHE A 68 -6.00 -14.81 -0.54
N PHE A 69 -5.57 -14.30 0.62
CA PHE A 69 -6.46 -13.66 1.59
C PHE A 69 -7.27 -12.51 1.00
N HIS A 70 -6.64 -11.61 0.24
CA HIS A 70 -7.29 -10.43 -0.35
C HIS A 70 -8.26 -10.76 -1.49
N TRP A 71 -8.24 -11.98 -2.03
CA TRP A 71 -9.22 -12.47 -3.01
C TRP A 71 -10.44 -13.15 -2.38
N LEU A 72 -10.36 -13.50 -1.10
CA LEU A 72 -11.47 -14.13 -0.41
C LEU A 72 -12.67 -13.17 -0.28
N PRO A 73 -13.90 -13.71 -0.35
CA PRO A 73 -15.10 -12.95 0.01
C PRO A 73 -14.97 -12.32 1.39
N LEU A 74 -15.61 -11.18 1.59
CA LEU A 74 -15.54 -10.44 2.86
C LEU A 74 -15.93 -11.31 4.07
N SER A 75 -16.97 -12.14 3.94
CA SER A 75 -17.40 -13.07 5.00
C SER A 75 -16.30 -14.05 5.42
N ALA A 76 -15.57 -14.62 4.46
CA ALA A 76 -14.47 -15.54 4.72
C ALA A 76 -13.29 -14.83 5.38
N ARG A 77 -12.92 -13.63 4.90
CA ARG A 77 -11.88 -12.80 5.53
C ARG A 77 -12.20 -12.49 6.99
N LEU A 78 -13.43 -12.05 7.26
CA LEU A 78 -13.91 -11.77 8.61
C LEU A 78 -13.86 -13.01 9.52
N MET A 79 -14.35 -14.14 9.03
CA MET A 79 -14.30 -15.40 9.77
C MET A 79 -12.85 -15.78 10.13
N LEU A 80 -11.93 -15.68 9.18
CA LEU A 80 -10.52 -16.04 9.39
C LEU A 80 -9.85 -15.16 10.44
N ILE A 81 -9.97 -13.83 10.34
CA ILE A 81 -9.31 -12.91 11.29
C ILE A 81 -9.98 -12.88 12.66
N SER A 82 -11.24 -13.32 12.77
CA SER A 82 -11.91 -13.48 14.07
C SER A 82 -11.58 -14.81 14.75
N ARG A 83 -11.26 -15.87 13.99
CA ARG A 83 -10.96 -17.21 14.54
C ARG A 83 -9.47 -17.41 14.81
N PHE A 84 -8.60 -16.93 13.92
CA PHE A 84 -7.17 -17.19 13.95
C PHE A 84 -6.37 -15.91 14.18
N SER A 85 -5.16 -16.07 14.72
CA SER A 85 -4.16 -14.99 14.77
C SER A 85 -3.32 -15.06 13.49
N LEU A 86 -3.56 -14.16 12.54
CA LEU A 86 -2.91 -14.18 11.24
C LEU A 86 -1.84 -13.09 11.12
N GLY A 87 -0.64 -13.49 10.67
CA GLY A 87 0.47 -12.61 10.38
C GLY A 87 0.75 -11.60 11.50
N TYR A 88 0.85 -10.33 11.12
CA TYR A 88 1.12 -9.21 12.04
C TYR A 88 -0.14 -8.58 12.63
N ILE A 89 -1.33 -8.99 12.15
CA ILE A 89 -2.60 -8.33 12.48
C ILE A 89 -3.22 -8.86 13.78
N GLY A 90 -2.90 -10.11 14.14
CA GLY A 90 -3.48 -10.79 15.30
C GLY A 90 -4.97 -11.08 15.14
N ARG A 91 -5.54 -11.80 16.13
CA ARG A 91 -6.97 -12.15 16.14
C ARG A 91 -7.85 -10.97 16.55
N LYS A 92 -8.97 -10.74 15.87
CA LYS A 92 -9.94 -9.67 16.18
C LYS A 92 -11.12 -10.20 16.98
N GLN A 93 -11.50 -9.47 18.03
CA GLN A 93 -12.51 -9.93 18.99
C GLN A 93 -13.93 -9.54 18.59
N SER A 94 -14.10 -8.47 17.82
CA SER A 94 -15.41 -8.03 17.33
C SER A 94 -15.44 -7.91 15.81
N ARG A 95 -16.65 -8.00 15.25
CA ARG A 95 -16.89 -7.81 13.81
C ARG A 95 -16.51 -6.40 13.36
N GLU A 96 -16.74 -5.39 14.19
CA GLU A 96 -16.41 -3.99 13.92
C GLU A 96 -14.90 -3.79 13.84
N GLN A 97 -14.14 -4.38 14.78
CA GLN A 97 -12.68 -4.35 14.74
C GLN A 97 -12.15 -5.04 13.48
N ALA A 98 -12.69 -6.21 13.16
CA ALA A 98 -12.36 -6.98 11.96
C ALA A 98 -12.61 -6.17 10.67
N MET A 99 -13.77 -5.52 10.56
CA MET A 99 -14.13 -4.66 9.44
C MET A 99 -13.20 -3.44 9.30
N ARG A 100 -12.89 -2.77 10.42
CA ARG A 100 -11.98 -1.62 10.42
C ARG A 100 -10.60 -2.02 9.92
N THR A 101 -10.03 -3.09 10.49
CA THR A 101 -8.71 -3.59 10.08
C THR A 101 -8.66 -4.01 8.62
N LEU A 102 -9.68 -4.70 8.10
CA LEU A 102 -9.73 -5.05 6.67
C LEU A 102 -9.81 -3.82 5.75
N GLY A 103 -10.43 -2.73 6.23
CA GLY A 103 -10.57 -1.48 5.50
C GLY A 103 -9.31 -0.61 5.48
N GLU A 104 -8.30 -0.92 6.29
CA GLU A 104 -7.02 -0.21 6.31
C GLU A 104 -6.16 -0.54 5.08
N PHE A 105 -6.31 -1.74 4.52
CA PHE A 105 -5.43 -2.25 3.46
C PHE A 105 -6.11 -2.25 2.09
N ARG A 106 -5.38 -1.75 1.09
CA ARG A 106 -5.75 -1.87 -0.32
C ARG A 106 -4.50 -2.08 -1.18
N LEU A 107 -4.30 -3.32 -1.61
CA LEU A 107 -3.22 -3.66 -2.54
C LEU A 107 -3.46 -3.04 -3.92
N LEU A 108 -2.37 -2.68 -4.61
CA LEU A 108 -2.41 -2.04 -5.92
C LEU A 108 -2.12 -3.03 -7.05
N LYS A 109 -2.80 -2.82 -8.17
CA LYS A 109 -2.49 -3.47 -9.46
C LYS A 109 -1.44 -2.66 -10.23
N LYS A 110 -0.72 -3.29 -11.16
CA LYS A 110 0.33 -2.62 -11.96
C LYS A 110 -0.18 -1.39 -12.71
N ASN A 111 -1.37 -1.46 -13.29
CA ASN A 111 -1.97 -0.34 -14.01
C ASN A 111 -2.33 0.83 -13.09
N GLU A 112 -2.74 0.55 -11.85
CA GLU A 112 -2.98 1.57 -10.83
C GLU A 112 -1.68 2.24 -10.39
N VAL A 113 -0.60 1.46 -10.16
CA VAL A 113 0.73 2.04 -9.86
C VAL A 113 1.18 2.96 -10.99
N LYS A 114 1.02 2.55 -12.25
CA LYS A 114 1.32 3.39 -13.42
C LYS A 114 0.47 4.66 -13.47
N ALA A 115 -0.81 4.57 -13.12
CA ALA A 115 -1.72 5.72 -13.10
C ALA A 115 -1.37 6.71 -11.98
N LEU A 116 -0.94 6.21 -10.82
CA LEU A 116 -0.51 7.01 -9.68
C LEU A 116 0.84 7.70 -9.91
N PHE A 117 1.77 7.03 -10.59
CA PHE A 117 3.13 7.50 -10.86
C PHE A 117 3.45 7.49 -12.36
N PRO A 118 2.78 8.32 -13.18
CA PRO A 118 2.95 8.31 -14.63
C PRO A 118 4.31 8.83 -15.10
N ASP A 119 5.03 9.58 -14.26
CA ASP A 119 6.38 10.09 -14.53
C ASP A 119 7.51 9.20 -13.98
N ALA A 120 7.17 8.01 -13.48
CA ALA A 120 8.13 7.05 -12.95
C ALA A 120 8.40 5.87 -13.88
N SER A 121 9.61 5.31 -13.76
CA SER A 121 9.90 3.95 -14.23
C SER A 121 9.35 2.95 -13.21
N ILE A 122 8.58 1.96 -13.69
CA ILE A 122 7.96 0.94 -12.84
C ILE A 122 8.70 -0.39 -12.95
N TYR A 123 9.36 -0.79 -11.87
CA TYR A 123 10.06 -2.07 -11.72
C TYR A 123 9.17 -3.10 -11.03
N SER A 124 9.43 -4.38 -11.30
CA SER A 124 8.74 -5.51 -10.68
C SER A 124 9.76 -6.31 -9.86
N GLU A 125 9.59 -6.33 -8.55
CA GLU A 125 10.36 -7.20 -7.66
C GLU A 125 9.76 -8.60 -7.73
N ARG A 126 10.58 -9.61 -8.03
CA ARG A 126 10.12 -10.98 -8.27
C ARG A 126 10.70 -11.95 -7.26
N VAL A 127 9.86 -12.88 -6.81
CA VAL A 127 10.23 -14.00 -5.94
C VAL A 127 9.65 -15.27 -6.56
N PHE A 128 10.49 -16.27 -6.80
CA PHE A 128 10.12 -17.50 -7.51
C PHE A 128 9.36 -17.26 -8.84
N GLY A 129 9.79 -16.25 -9.62
CA GLY A 129 9.18 -15.90 -10.92
C GLY A 129 7.89 -15.06 -10.83
N LEU A 130 7.25 -15.00 -9.65
CA LEU A 130 6.06 -14.19 -9.39
C LEU A 130 6.45 -12.77 -8.98
N THR A 131 5.72 -11.78 -9.49
CA THR A 131 5.91 -10.39 -9.05
C THR A 131 5.33 -10.21 -7.65
N LYS A 132 6.20 -10.00 -6.67
CA LYS A 132 5.84 -9.76 -5.26
C LYS A 132 5.41 -8.32 -5.03
N SER A 133 6.13 -7.37 -5.63
CA SER A 133 5.87 -5.96 -5.42
C SER A 133 6.23 -5.12 -6.66
N TYR A 134 5.74 -3.89 -6.67
CA TYR A 134 6.11 -2.89 -7.67
C TYR A 134 6.92 -1.77 -7.01
N ILE A 135 7.87 -1.23 -7.77
CA ILE A 135 8.66 -0.08 -7.36
C ILE A 135 8.52 0.98 -8.43
N ALA A 136 8.01 2.16 -8.07
CA ALA A 136 8.00 3.35 -8.90
C ALA A 136 9.20 4.23 -8.55
N VAL A 137 10.08 4.46 -9.52
CA VAL A 137 11.28 5.30 -9.34
C VAL A 137 11.26 6.46 -10.32
N LYS A 138 11.43 7.66 -9.78
CA LYS A 138 11.77 8.86 -10.53
C LYS A 138 13.16 9.35 -10.10
N PRO A 139 14.15 9.35 -11.00
CA PRO A 139 15.50 9.83 -10.73
C PRO A 139 15.60 11.35 -10.74
#